data_AF-A0A4U5NHL4-F1
#
_entry.id   AF-A0A4U5NHL4-F1
#
_cell.length_a   1.000
_cell.length_b   1.000
_cell.length_c   1.000
_cell.angle_alpha   90.00
_cell.angle_beta   90.00
_cell.angle_gamma   90.00
#
_symmetry.space_group_name_H-M   'P 1'
#
loop_
_entity.id
_entity.type
_entity.pdbx_description
1 polymer ?
#
loop_
_entity_poly.entity_id
_entity_poly.type
_entity_poly.pdbx_seq_one_letter_code
_entity_poly.pdbx_strand_id
1 'polypeptide(L)'
;MLIPAFLFAILFTAIGASAVDHDQLVPFCLPPTAYNGKARMIWISANILIVILVILVYSVAQFKIYRMKKTAIASSLVGKESVNVLRMQRLLTSLTIIVLIYSATWAVTVVFLIISQVWAKGKPIYQVIEQQLGWLVIINASSAFPVYMWRAAEYRRAVLRLMPFSEYYVEPQLMTIPVRPRPKASEVAAAGSSSRQQRRNTLGSSLAELRVGP
;
A
#
# COMPACT_ATOMS: atom_id res chain seq x y z
N MET A 1 -0.71 -19.13 -1.20
CA MET A 1 -0.16 -18.42 -2.37
C MET A 1 1.18 -18.99 -2.88
N LEU A 2 1.86 -19.88 -2.14
CA LEU A 2 3.16 -20.45 -2.55
C LEU A 2 3.07 -21.49 -3.68
N ILE A 3 2.03 -22.34 -3.69
CA ILE A 3 1.85 -23.41 -4.69
C ILE A 3 1.89 -22.90 -6.13
N PRO A 4 1.11 -21.87 -6.55
CA PRO A 4 1.19 -21.38 -7.92
C PRO A 4 2.54 -20.77 -8.27
N ALA A 5 3.23 -20.14 -7.30
CA ALA A 5 4.58 -19.62 -7.51
C ALA A 5 5.60 -20.74 -7.74
N PHE A 6 5.51 -21.83 -6.98
CA PHE A 6 6.34 -23.02 -7.16
C PHE A 6 6.12 -23.70 -8.50
N LEU A 7 4.87 -23.90 -8.91
CA LEU A 7 4.54 -24.48 -10.21
C LEU A 7 5.06 -23.59 -11.35
N PHE A 8 4.87 -22.28 -11.24
CA PHE A 8 5.40 -21.31 -12.20
C PHE A 8 6.93 -21.38 -12.29
N ALA A 9 7.62 -21.41 -11.13
CA ALA A 9 9.08 -21.51 -11.09
C ALA A 9 9.59 -22.80 -11.74
N ILE A 10 9.02 -23.96 -11.39
CA ILE A 10 9.42 -25.26 -11.97
C ILE A 10 9.22 -25.25 -13.49
N LEU A 11 8.06 -24.80 -13.96
CA LEU A 11 7.75 -24.72 -15.39
C LEU A 11 8.74 -23.81 -16.12
N PHE A 12 9.00 -22.61 -15.59
CA PHE A 12 9.93 -21.66 -16.20
C PHE A 12 11.37 -22.14 -16.18
N THR A 13 11.81 -22.79 -15.11
CA THR A 13 13.13 -23.39 -15.02
C THR A 13 13.29 -24.52 -16.04
N ALA A 14 12.28 -25.38 -16.20
CA ALA A 14 12.31 -26.46 -17.20
C ALA A 14 12.35 -25.92 -18.63
N ILE A 15 11.52 -24.92 -18.95
CA ILE A 15 11.53 -24.26 -20.27
C ILE A 15 12.87 -23.56 -20.50
N GLY A 16 13.40 -22.85 -19.49
CA GLY A 16 14.69 -22.18 -19.57
C GLY A 16 15.85 -23.14 -19.82
N ALA A 17 15.88 -24.28 -19.12
CA ALA A 17 16.89 -25.33 -19.30
C ALA A 17 16.89 -25.89 -20.73
N SER A 18 15.72 -26.01 -21.36
CA SER A 18 15.60 -26.48 -22.74
C SER A 18 16.03 -25.46 -23.81
N ALA A 19 16.18 -24.19 -23.43
CA ALA A 19 16.46 -23.08 -24.34
C ALA A 19 17.87 -22.49 -24.17
N VAL A 20 18.77 -23.19 -23.46
CA VAL A 20 20.17 -22.78 -23.26
C VAL A 20 20.95 -22.98 -24.55
N ASP A 21 21.58 -21.92 -25.04
CA ASP A 21 22.58 -21.96 -26.11
C ASP A 21 23.97 -21.95 -25.48
N HIS A 22 24.80 -22.96 -25.78
CA HIS A 22 26.15 -23.10 -25.21
C HIS A 22 27.21 -22.29 -25.98
N ASP A 23 26.89 -21.80 -27.18
CA ASP A 23 27.87 -21.20 -28.10
C ASP A 23 28.00 -19.67 -27.97
N GLN A 24 27.24 -19.02 -27.08
CA GLN A 24 27.31 -17.57 -26.88
C GLN A 24 27.81 -17.19 -25.48
N LEU A 25 28.97 -16.52 -25.45
CA LEU A 25 29.51 -15.89 -24.25
C LEU A 25 28.66 -14.66 -23.88
N VAL A 26 28.10 -14.65 -22.67
CA VAL A 26 27.33 -13.53 -22.13
C VAL A 26 28.29 -12.47 -21.58
N PRO A 27 28.37 -11.27 -22.16
CA PRO A 27 29.39 -10.27 -21.78
C PRO A 27 29.04 -9.47 -20.52
N PHE A 28 27.78 -9.52 -20.04
CA PHE A 28 27.32 -8.74 -18.89
C PHE A 28 26.36 -9.52 -17.99
N CYS A 29 26.53 -9.38 -16.67
CA CYS A 29 25.67 -9.98 -15.65
C CYS A 29 24.34 -9.24 -15.44
N LEU A 30 23.76 -8.66 -16.49
CA LEU A 30 22.44 -8.03 -16.42
C LEU A 30 21.39 -9.04 -16.89
N PRO A 31 20.35 -9.35 -16.10
CA PRO A 31 19.36 -10.37 -16.45
C PRO A 31 18.75 -10.25 -17.86
N PRO A 32 18.41 -9.05 -18.38
CA PRO A 32 17.82 -8.93 -19.72
C PRO A 32 18.82 -9.21 -20.86
N THR A 33 20.11 -8.94 -20.63
CA THR A 33 21.18 -9.13 -21.63
C THR A 33 21.78 -10.52 -21.56
N ALA A 34 21.48 -11.28 -20.51
CA ALA A 34 21.92 -12.67 -20.35
C ALA A 34 21.13 -13.66 -21.23
N TYR A 35 19.92 -13.29 -21.66
CA TYR A 35 19.10 -14.13 -22.50
C TYR A 35 19.28 -13.77 -23.98
N ASN A 36 19.60 -14.77 -24.80
CA ASN A 36 19.68 -14.64 -26.25
C ASN A 36 18.55 -15.42 -26.96
N GLY A 37 18.27 -15.03 -28.21
CA GLY A 37 17.36 -15.74 -29.11
C GLY A 37 16.00 -16.10 -28.50
N LYS A 38 15.70 -17.40 -28.41
CA LYS A 38 14.42 -17.95 -27.94
C LYS A 38 14.20 -17.74 -26.43
N ALA A 39 15.24 -17.93 -25.61
CA ALA A 39 15.16 -17.75 -24.16
C ALA A 39 14.71 -16.32 -23.80
N ARG A 40 15.17 -15.36 -24.60
CA ARG A 40 14.80 -13.95 -24.46
C ARG A 40 13.31 -13.70 -24.72
N MET A 41 12.75 -14.28 -25.79
CA MET A 41 11.32 -14.16 -26.10
C MET A 41 10.46 -14.80 -25.02
N ILE A 42 10.89 -15.96 -24.51
CA ILE A 42 10.24 -16.65 -23.40
C ILE A 42 10.24 -15.74 -22.15
N TRP A 43 11.38 -15.16 -21.79
CA TRP A 43 11.50 -14.25 -20.66
C TRP A 43 10.59 -13.01 -20.80
N ILE A 44 10.59 -12.36 -21.97
CA ILE A 44 9.71 -11.20 -22.21
C ILE A 44 8.23 -11.60 -22.07
N SER A 45 7.82 -12.73 -22.66
CA SER A 45 6.45 -13.23 -22.58
C SER A 45 6.01 -13.54 -21.15
N ALA A 46 6.92 -14.07 -20.33
CA ALA A 46 6.70 -14.33 -18.91
C ALA A 46 6.40 -13.05 -18.14
N ASN A 47 7.22 -12.02 -18.38
CA ASN A 47 7.08 -10.73 -17.70
C ASN A 47 5.78 -10.03 -18.12
N ILE A 48 5.37 -10.14 -19.38
CA ILE A 48 4.05 -9.66 -19.83
C ILE A 48 2.94 -10.35 -19.04
N LEU A 49 2.97 -11.68 -18.96
CA LEU A 49 1.95 -12.45 -18.24
C LEU A 49 1.89 -12.06 -16.75
N ILE A 50 3.04 -11.94 -16.10
CA ILE A 50 3.13 -11.50 -14.70
C ILE A 50 2.53 -10.11 -14.54
N VAL A 51 2.87 -9.16 -15.42
CA VAL A 51 2.32 -7.80 -15.36
C VAL A 51 0.80 -7.80 -15.49
N ILE A 52 0.24 -8.58 -16.42
CA ILE A 52 -1.21 -8.71 -16.59
C ILE A 52 -1.85 -9.26 -15.31
N LEU A 53 -1.30 -10.34 -14.74
CA LEU A 53 -1.81 -10.94 -13.51
C LEU A 53 -1.73 -9.96 -12.32
N VAL A 54 -0.62 -9.23 -12.19
CA VAL A 54 -0.43 -8.22 -11.14
C VAL A 54 -1.48 -7.12 -11.29
N ILE A 55 -1.66 -6.55 -12.49
CA ILE A 55 -2.67 -5.51 -12.74
C ILE A 55 -4.05 -6.03 -12.34
N LEU A 56 -4.44 -7.24 -12.77
CA LEU A 56 -5.74 -7.83 -12.42
C LEU A 56 -5.91 -8.00 -10.91
N VAL A 57 -4.94 -8.59 -10.22
CA VAL A 57 -4.98 -8.80 -8.77
C VAL A 57 -5.08 -7.47 -8.02
N TYR A 58 -4.30 -6.46 -8.43
CA TYR A 58 -4.34 -5.14 -7.81
C TYR A 58 -5.63 -4.39 -8.11
N SER A 59 -6.17 -4.46 -9.33
CA SER A 59 -7.48 -3.89 -9.67
C SER A 59 -8.58 -4.50 -8.82
N VAL A 60 -8.59 -5.82 -8.62
CA VAL A 60 -9.56 -6.51 -7.76
C VAL A 60 -9.38 -6.08 -6.29
N ALA A 61 -8.15 -6.01 -5.79
CA ALA A 61 -7.87 -5.57 -4.43
C ALA A 61 -8.33 -4.13 -4.19
N GLN A 62 -8.02 -3.23 -5.13
CA GLN A 62 -8.46 -1.84 -5.11
C GLN A 62 -9.97 -1.71 -5.14
N PHE A 63 -10.64 -2.49 -5.98
CA PHE A 63 -12.09 -2.49 -6.07
C PHE A 63 -12.73 -2.96 -4.74
N LYS A 64 -12.17 -4.00 -4.11
CA LYS A 64 -12.61 -4.45 -2.78
C LYS A 64 -12.39 -3.38 -1.72
N ILE A 65 -11.23 -2.72 -1.70
CA ILE A 65 -10.92 -1.61 -0.77
C ILE A 65 -11.89 -0.45 -1.00
N TYR A 66 -12.15 -0.08 -2.25
CA TYR A 66 -13.09 0.97 -2.59
C TYR A 66 -14.52 0.64 -2.12
N ARG A 67 -15.00 -0.59 -2.33
CA ARG A 67 -16.30 -1.03 -1.79
C ARG A 67 -16.32 -0.98 -0.27
N MET A 68 -15.28 -1.48 0.40
CA MET A 68 -15.17 -1.41 1.86
C MET A 68 -15.16 0.03 2.37
N LYS A 69 -14.49 0.96 1.69
CA LYS A 69 -14.53 2.40 2.03
C LYS A 69 -15.94 2.95 1.93
N LYS A 70 -16.67 2.64 0.86
CA LYS A 70 -18.05 3.10 0.68
C LYS A 70 -18.97 2.58 1.80
N THR A 71 -18.83 1.30 2.15
CA THR A 71 -19.60 0.68 3.25
C THR A 71 -19.19 1.21 4.62
N ALA A 72 -17.89 1.41 4.87
CA ALA A 72 -17.36 1.92 6.13
C ALA A 72 -17.75 3.38 6.38
N ILE A 73 -17.82 4.21 5.34
CA ILE A 73 -18.35 5.58 5.45
C ILE A 73 -19.83 5.53 5.84
N ALA A 74 -20.61 4.65 5.21
CA ALA A 74 -22.02 4.45 5.54
C ALA A 74 -22.24 3.95 6.98
N SER A 75 -21.38 3.06 7.49
CA SER A 75 -21.46 2.55 8.87
C SER A 75 -20.84 3.48 9.92
N SER A 76 -19.87 4.33 9.56
CA SER A 76 -19.25 5.31 10.47
C SER A 76 -20.21 6.42 10.92
N LEU A 77 -21.26 6.69 10.12
CA LEU A 77 -22.40 7.52 10.51
C LEU A 77 -23.18 6.94 11.70
N VAL A 78 -23.03 5.64 12.00
CA VAL A 78 -23.82 4.92 13.01
C VAL A 78 -23.06 4.63 14.32
N GLY A 79 -21.73 4.72 14.38
CA GLY A 79 -21.03 4.94 15.66
C GLY A 79 -19.71 4.21 15.94
N LYS A 80 -18.82 4.96 16.62
CA LYS A 80 -17.74 4.61 17.57
C LYS A 80 -16.63 3.60 17.25
N GLU A 81 -16.70 2.78 16.21
CA GLU A 81 -15.60 1.85 15.84
C GLU A 81 -14.62 2.43 14.79
N SER A 82 -14.67 3.74 14.56
CA SER A 82 -14.06 4.37 13.38
C SER A 82 -12.56 4.60 13.45
N VAL A 83 -11.95 4.73 14.65
CA VAL A 83 -10.56 5.21 14.76
C VAL A 83 -9.52 4.17 14.34
N ASN A 84 -9.69 2.91 14.76
CA ASN A 84 -8.78 1.81 14.39
C ASN A 84 -8.95 1.44 12.91
N VAL A 85 -10.19 1.45 12.41
CA VAL A 85 -10.50 1.19 11.01
C VAL A 85 -9.92 2.29 10.11
N LEU A 86 -10.01 3.57 10.49
CA LEU A 86 -9.39 4.67 9.74
C LEU A 86 -7.87 4.54 9.67
N ARG A 87 -7.23 4.14 10.78
CA ARG A 87 -5.78 3.95 10.84
C ARG A 87 -5.34 2.81 9.92
N MET A 88 -6.02 1.67 9.99
CA MET A 88 -5.76 0.52 9.11
C MET A 88 -6.04 0.86 7.63
N GLN A 89 -7.09 1.62 7.35
CA GLN A 89 -7.42 2.09 6.01
C GLN A 89 -6.34 3.03 5.44
N ARG A 90 -5.78 3.93 6.25
CA ARG A 90 -4.70 4.84 5.83
C ARG A 90 -3.43 4.04 5.47
N LEU A 91 -3.08 3.05 6.29
CA LEU A 91 -1.95 2.15 6.03
C LEU A 91 -2.16 1.35 4.74
N LEU A 92 -3.33 0.71 4.58
CA LEU A 92 -3.69 -0.04 3.38
C LEU A 92 -3.69 0.84 2.12
N THR A 93 -4.25 2.05 2.20
CA THR A 93 -4.28 2.99 1.06
C THR A 93 -2.88 3.41 0.64
N SER A 94 -2.01 3.71 1.60
CA SER A 94 -0.62 4.05 1.32
C SER A 94 0.12 2.89 0.65
N LEU A 95 0.04 1.69 1.23
CA LEU A 95 0.70 0.50 0.71
C LEU A 95 0.21 0.17 -0.71
N THR A 96 -1.07 0.41 -0.96
CA THR A 96 -1.67 0.22 -2.28
C THR A 96 -1.13 1.18 -3.33
N ILE A 97 -0.91 2.47 -3.01
CA ILE A 97 -0.32 3.44 -3.95
C ILE A 97 1.08 2.98 -4.39
N ILE A 98 1.87 2.49 -3.44
CA ILE A 98 3.23 2.02 -3.69
C ILE A 98 3.22 0.86 -4.67
N VAL A 99 2.34 -0.12 -4.45
CA VAL A 99 2.30 -1.24 -5.37
C VAL A 99 1.72 -0.86 -6.73
N LEU A 100 0.82 0.12 -6.78
CA LEU A 100 0.36 0.68 -8.04
C LEU A 100 1.54 1.28 -8.82
N ILE A 101 2.37 2.11 -8.18
CA ILE A 101 3.57 2.68 -8.80
C ILE A 101 4.51 1.55 -9.28
N TYR A 102 4.78 0.57 -8.41
CA TYR A 102 5.62 -0.58 -8.75
C TYR A 102 5.11 -1.33 -9.99
N SER A 103 3.80 -1.61 -10.04
CA SER A 103 3.16 -2.31 -11.16
C SER A 103 3.17 -1.47 -12.44
N ALA A 104 2.97 -0.15 -12.33
CA ALA A 104 3.02 0.77 -13.45
C ALA A 104 4.43 0.86 -14.03
N THR A 105 5.47 0.94 -13.19
CA THR A 105 6.87 0.90 -13.62
C THR A 105 7.18 -0.39 -14.38
N TRP A 106 6.73 -1.54 -13.87
CA TRP A 106 6.89 -2.81 -14.59
C TRP A 106 6.17 -2.85 -15.94
N ALA A 107 4.93 -2.35 -16.00
CA ALA A 107 4.18 -2.28 -17.24
C ALA A 107 4.90 -1.40 -18.27
N VAL A 108 5.40 -0.23 -17.85
CA VAL A 108 6.21 0.66 -18.70
C VAL A 108 7.45 -0.08 -19.19
N THR A 109 8.20 -0.75 -18.32
CA THR A 109 9.39 -1.53 -18.72
C THR A 109 9.06 -2.56 -19.81
N VAL A 110 8.00 -3.34 -19.62
CA VAL A 110 7.58 -4.36 -20.58
C VAL A 110 7.15 -3.75 -21.91
N VAL A 111 6.39 -2.65 -21.89
CA VAL A 111 5.98 -1.93 -23.10
C VAL A 111 7.21 -1.42 -23.86
N PHE A 112 8.17 -0.80 -23.16
CA PHE A 112 9.41 -0.33 -23.77
C PHE A 112 10.25 -1.47 -24.34
N LEU A 113 10.28 -2.64 -23.69
CA LEU A 113 10.93 -3.83 -24.23
C LEU A 113 10.26 -4.30 -25.53
N ILE A 114 8.93 -4.32 -25.61
CA ILE A 114 8.23 -4.70 -26.85
C ILE A 114 8.55 -3.70 -27.96
N ILE A 115 8.50 -2.40 -27.65
CA ILE A 115 8.80 -1.34 -28.62
C ILE A 115 10.25 -1.48 -29.11
N SER A 116 11.22 -1.70 -28.22
CA SER A 116 12.61 -1.85 -28.61
C SER A 116 12.85 -3.09 -29.48
N GLN A 117 12.14 -4.19 -29.22
CA GLN A 117 12.21 -5.41 -30.03
C GLN A 117 11.66 -5.23 -31.45
N VAL A 118 10.58 -4.46 -31.62
CA VAL A 118 9.95 -4.26 -32.92
C VAL A 118 10.66 -3.17 -33.73
N TRP A 119 11.13 -2.10 -33.08
CA TRP A 119 11.60 -0.88 -33.77
C TRP A 119 13.12 -0.69 -33.78
N ALA A 120 13.83 -1.24 -32.79
CA ALA A 120 15.25 -0.97 -32.58
C ALA A 120 16.15 -2.21 -32.79
N LYS A 121 15.58 -3.34 -33.21
CA LYS A 121 16.34 -4.58 -33.44
C LYS A 121 17.52 -4.34 -34.40
N GLY A 122 18.73 -4.66 -33.94
CA GLY A 122 19.97 -4.51 -34.72
C GLY A 122 20.58 -3.10 -34.73
N LYS A 123 19.97 -2.12 -34.06
CA LYS A 123 20.52 -0.76 -33.91
C LYS A 123 21.29 -0.62 -32.60
N PRO A 124 22.35 0.21 -32.52
CA PRO A 124 23.12 0.40 -31.29
C PRO A 124 22.28 0.98 -30.14
N ILE A 125 21.23 1.75 -30.45
CA ILE A 125 20.30 2.31 -29.46
C ILE A 125 19.57 1.23 -28.64
N TYR A 126 19.43 0.02 -29.19
CA TYR A 126 18.79 -1.12 -28.53
C TYR A 126 19.48 -1.50 -27.22
N GLN A 127 20.82 -1.60 -27.26
CA GLN A 127 21.62 -1.97 -26.09
C GLN A 127 21.54 -0.91 -25.00
N VAL A 128 21.54 0.37 -25.39
CA VAL A 128 21.40 1.49 -24.45
C VAL A 128 20.03 1.44 -23.77
N ILE A 129 18.95 1.27 -24.53
CA ILE A 129 17.59 1.16 -23.98
C ILE A 129 17.49 0.00 -22.99
N GLU A 130 18.03 -1.17 -23.33
CA GLU A 130 18.01 -2.34 -22.44
C GLU A 130 18.77 -2.14 -21.15
N GLN A 131 19.94 -1.49 -21.22
CA GLN A 131 20.72 -1.20 -20.04
C GLN A 131 19.96 -0.26 -19.11
N GLN A 132 19.33 0.79 -19.64
CA GLN A 132 18.52 1.72 -18.86
C GLN A 132 17.28 1.06 -18.25
N LEU A 133 16.62 0.17 -19.00
CA LEU A 133 15.50 -0.62 -18.50
C LEU A 133 15.94 -1.59 -17.39
N GLY A 134 17.14 -2.17 -17.51
CA GLY A 134 17.75 -2.98 -16.45
C GLY A 134 17.92 -2.18 -15.15
N TRP A 135 18.47 -0.98 -15.23
CA TRP A 135 18.58 -0.07 -14.07
C TRP A 135 17.23 0.28 -13.46
N LEU A 136 16.24 0.58 -14.31
CA LEU A 136 14.88 0.89 -13.85
C LEU A 136 14.27 -0.27 -13.05
N VAL A 137 14.45 -1.52 -13.51
CA VAL A 137 13.99 -2.72 -12.80
C VAL A 137 14.71 -2.89 -11.46
N ILE A 138 16.03 -2.69 -11.41
CA ILE A 138 16.81 -2.82 -10.17
C ILE A 138 16.37 -1.77 -9.14
N ILE A 139 16.20 -0.51 -9.56
CA ILE A 139 15.73 0.57 -8.69
C ILE A 139 14.30 0.27 -8.21
N ASN A 140 13.43 -0.23 -9.08
CA ASN A 140 12.06 -0.59 -8.71
C ASN A 140 12.04 -1.72 -7.67
N ALA A 141 12.84 -2.77 -7.87
CA ALA A 141 12.96 -3.88 -6.94
C ALA A 141 13.53 -3.44 -5.57
N SER A 142 14.53 -2.56 -5.58
CA SER A 142 15.13 -2.05 -4.35
C SER A 142 14.24 -1.06 -3.61
N SER A 143 13.35 -0.34 -4.31
CA SER A 143 12.44 0.64 -3.72
C SER A 143 11.41 0.04 -2.75
N ALA A 144 11.07 -1.25 -2.90
CA ALA A 144 10.12 -1.92 -2.03
C ALA A 144 10.55 -1.85 -0.55
N PHE A 145 11.82 -2.12 -0.26
CA PHE A 145 12.37 -2.14 1.09
C PHE A 145 12.26 -0.80 1.85
N PRO A 146 12.84 0.32 1.36
CA PRO A 146 12.76 1.61 2.05
C PRO A 146 11.32 2.09 2.16
N VAL A 147 10.45 1.71 1.24
CA VAL A 147 9.05 2.07 1.28
C VAL A 147 8.27 1.32 2.36
N TYR A 148 8.48 0.01 2.51
CA TYR A 148 7.91 -0.76 3.61
C TYR A 148 8.41 -0.23 4.96
N MET A 149 9.72 0.04 5.06
CA MET A 149 10.32 0.69 6.22
C MET A 149 9.70 2.06 6.48
N TRP A 150 9.50 2.93 5.49
CA TRP A 150 8.96 4.26 5.73
C TRP A 150 7.50 4.26 6.18
N ARG A 151 6.67 3.37 5.64
CA ARG A 151 5.20 3.40 5.84
C ARG A 151 4.70 2.58 7.01
N ALA A 152 5.26 1.41 7.27
CA ALA A 152 4.80 0.52 8.33
C ALA A 152 5.66 0.74 9.58
N ALA A 153 5.08 1.43 10.57
CA ALA A 153 5.77 1.67 11.83
C ALA A 153 6.22 0.36 12.49
N GLU A 154 5.37 -0.68 12.43
CA GLU A 154 5.66 -2.04 12.92
C GLU A 154 6.92 -2.64 12.28
N TYR A 155 7.08 -2.49 10.96
CA TYR A 155 8.27 -2.95 10.23
C TYR A 155 9.53 -2.20 10.68
N ARG A 156 9.45 -0.88 10.89
CA ARG A 156 10.58 -0.13 11.46
C ARG A 156 10.97 -0.64 12.83
N ARG A 157 9.99 -0.92 13.70
CA ARG A 157 10.27 -1.46 15.03
C ARG A 157 10.96 -2.81 14.93
N ALA A 158 10.47 -3.70 14.08
CA ALA A 158 11.07 -5.01 13.87
C ALA A 158 12.53 -4.89 13.38
N VAL A 159 12.82 -4.00 12.43
CA VAL A 159 14.18 -3.77 11.94
C VAL A 159 15.07 -3.12 12.99
N LEU A 160 14.57 -2.15 13.76
CA LEU A 160 15.30 -1.54 14.88
C LEU A 160 15.67 -2.57 15.95
N ARG A 161 14.81 -3.58 16.21
CA ARG A 161 15.11 -4.68 17.13
C ARG A 161 16.18 -5.65 16.59
N LEU A 162 16.31 -5.78 15.27
CA LEU A 162 17.33 -6.63 14.64
C LEU A 162 18.70 -5.96 14.55
N MET A 163 18.77 -4.63 14.70
CA MET A 163 20.03 -3.89 14.68
C MET A 163 20.75 -3.99 16.04
N PRO A 164 22.10 -3.92 16.06
CA PRO A 164 22.90 -4.05 17.29
C PRO A 164 22.62 -2.95 18.33
N PHE A 165 21.95 -1.87 17.96
CA PHE A 165 21.52 -0.80 18.87
C PHE A 165 20.15 -1.07 19.55
N SER A 166 19.63 -2.29 19.45
CA SER A 166 18.31 -2.65 19.99
C SER A 166 18.17 -2.48 21.50
N GLU A 167 19.28 -2.52 22.25
CA GLU A 167 19.32 -2.26 23.70
C GLU A 167 18.80 -0.87 24.08
N TYR A 168 18.88 0.11 23.17
CA TYR A 168 18.37 1.46 23.40
C TYR A 168 16.92 1.66 22.92
N TYR A 169 16.31 0.63 22.33
CA TYR A 169 14.94 0.72 21.83
C TYR A 169 13.93 0.53 22.97
N VAL A 170 13.43 1.65 23.52
CA VAL A 170 12.29 1.62 24.43
C VAL A 170 11.01 1.45 23.60
N GLU A 171 10.35 0.30 23.76
CA GLU A 171 9.03 0.05 23.16
C GLU A 171 8.08 1.19 23.57
N PRO A 172 7.52 1.96 22.64
CA PRO A 172 6.51 2.94 23.00
C PRO A 172 5.31 2.18 23.54
N GLN A 173 5.05 2.25 24.85
CA GLN A 173 3.87 1.64 25.43
C GLN A 173 2.66 2.15 24.65
N LEU A 174 1.88 1.20 24.13
CA LEU A 174 0.61 1.51 23.50
C LEU A 174 -0.23 2.16 24.60
N MET A 175 -0.31 3.49 24.63
CA MET A 175 -1.24 4.18 25.51
C MET A 175 -2.63 3.70 25.13
N THR A 176 -3.14 2.72 25.89
CA THR A 176 -4.56 2.45 26.00
C THR A 176 -5.15 3.72 26.56
N ILE A 177 -5.55 4.62 25.68
CA ILE A 177 -6.39 5.76 26.04
C ILE A 177 -7.59 5.13 26.73
N PRO A 178 -7.78 5.34 28.05
CA PRO A 178 -8.94 4.79 28.73
C PRO A 178 -10.15 5.40 28.02
N VAL A 179 -10.91 4.54 27.35
CA VAL A 179 -12.16 4.96 26.73
C VAL A 179 -13.04 5.41 27.88
N ARG A 180 -13.17 6.72 28.08
CA ARG A 180 -14.02 7.27 29.13
C ARG A 180 -15.41 6.67 28.91
N PRO A 181 -15.94 5.88 29.87
CA PRO A 181 -17.27 5.31 29.72
C PRO A 181 -18.22 6.47 29.44
N ARG A 182 -19.01 6.35 28.36
CA ARG A 182 -20.00 7.38 28.03
C ARG A 182 -20.98 7.39 29.21
N PRO A 183 -21.31 8.56 29.79
CA PRO A 183 -22.37 8.63 30.80
C PRO A 183 -23.60 7.95 30.22
N LYS A 184 -24.26 7.11 31.04
CA LYS A 184 -25.48 6.42 30.63
C LYS A 184 -26.48 7.48 30.16
N ALA A 185 -27.33 7.16 29.18
CA ALA A 185 -28.31 8.12 28.65
C ALA A 185 -29.19 8.76 29.75
N SER A 186 -29.36 8.05 30.89
CA SER A 186 -30.01 8.54 32.10
C SER A 186 -29.28 9.72 32.79
N GLU A 187 -27.95 9.76 32.80
CA GLU A 187 -27.14 10.84 33.39
C GLU A 187 -27.17 12.11 32.54
N VAL A 188 -27.19 11.98 31.21
CA VAL A 188 -27.27 13.13 30.29
C VAL A 188 -28.65 13.80 30.36
N ALA A 189 -29.72 13.01 30.58
CA ALA A 189 -31.06 13.54 30.80
C ALA A 189 -31.19 14.30 32.13
N ALA A 190 -30.54 13.82 33.19
CA ALA A 190 -30.55 14.47 34.50
C ALA A 190 -29.71 15.78 34.53
N ALA A 191 -28.58 15.83 33.81
CA ALA A 191 -27.78 17.05 33.70
C ALA A 191 -28.44 18.12 32.80
N GLY A 192 -29.20 17.70 31.78
CA GLY A 192 -29.97 18.58 30.90
C GLY A 192 -31.19 19.24 31.56
N SER A 193 -31.84 18.57 32.52
CA SER A 193 -32.99 19.13 33.24
C SER A 193 -32.58 20.18 34.27
N SER A 194 -31.49 19.96 35.01
CA SER A 194 -30.98 20.93 36.00
C SER A 194 -30.57 22.27 35.38
N SER A 195 -29.88 22.23 34.23
CA SER A 195 -29.42 23.45 33.55
C SER A 195 -30.55 24.24 32.87
N ARG A 196 -31.60 23.57 32.37
CA ARG A 196 -32.81 24.24 31.84
C ARG A 196 -33.66 24.84 32.94
N GLN A 197 -33.78 24.18 34.10
CA GLN A 197 -34.51 24.72 35.25
C GLN A 197 -33.82 25.98 35.81
N GLN A 198 -32.49 25.97 35.90
CA GLN A 198 -31.72 27.09 36.45
C GLN A 198 -31.70 28.32 35.53
N ARG A 199 -31.73 28.13 34.19
CA ARG A 199 -31.92 29.24 33.23
C ARG A 199 -33.33 29.84 33.24
N ARG A 200 -34.35 29.07 33.58
CA ARG A 200 -35.73 29.57 33.65
C ARG A 200 -35.95 30.47 34.87
N ASN A 201 -35.27 30.18 35.97
CA ASN A 201 -35.37 30.96 37.21
C ASN A 201 -34.64 32.31 37.14
N THR A 202 -33.55 32.43 36.37
CA THR A 202 -32.82 33.71 36.21
C THR A 202 -33.49 34.67 35.21
N LEU A 203 -34.21 34.15 34.20
CA LEU A 203 -34.98 34.99 33.27
C LEU A 203 -36.31 35.49 33.86
N GLY A 204 -36.88 34.78 34.84
CA GLY A 204 -38.09 35.21 35.54
C GLY A 204 -37.89 36.37 36.51
N SER A 205 -36.72 36.49 37.15
CA SER A 205 -36.45 37.58 38.10
C SER A 205 -36.16 38.91 37.40
N SER A 206 -35.52 38.89 36.22
CA SER A 206 -35.13 40.11 35.50
C SER A 206 -36.31 40.85 34.84
N LEU A 207 -37.44 40.16 34.59
CA LEU A 207 -38.65 40.79 34.03
C LEU A 207 -39.60 41.36 35.09
N ALA A 208 -39.42 41.01 36.37
CA ALA A 208 -40.23 41.53 37.47
C ALA A 208 -39.76 42.92 37.95
N GLU A 209 -38.49 43.29 37.73
CA GLU A 209 -37.94 44.60 38.11
C GLU A 209 -38.27 45.74 37.14
N LEU A 210 -38.81 45.45 35.95
CA LEU A 210 -39.12 46.46 34.92
C LEU A 210 -40.57 46.98 34.97
N ARG A 211 -41.37 46.60 35.97
CA ARG A 211 -42.79 46.97 36.09
C ARG A 211 -43.14 47.84 37.28
N VAL A 212 -42.16 48.27 38.08
CA VAL A 212 -42.39 49.16 39.22
C VAL A 212 -41.37 50.30 39.15
N GLY A 213 -41.76 51.39 38.50
CA GLY A 213 -41.03 52.66 38.50
C GLY A 213 -41.95 53.75 37.96
N PRO A 214 -42.01 54.91 38.65
CA PRO A 214 -43.16 55.82 38.75
C PRO A 214 -43.53 56.58 37.46
#